data_AF-A0A1I5LFB6-F1
#
_entry.id   AF-A0A1I5LFB6-F1
#
_cell.length_a   1.000
_cell.length_b   1.000
_cell.length_c   1.000
_cell.angle_alpha   90.00
_cell.angle_beta   90.00
_cell.angle_gamma   90.00
#
_symmetry.space_group_name_H-M   'P 1'
#
loop_
_entity.id
_entity.type
_entity.pdbx_description
1 polymer ?
#
loop_
_entity_poly.entity_id
_entity_poly.type
_entity_poly.pdbx_seq_one_letter_code
_entity_poly.pdbx_strand_id
1 'polypeptide(L)' 'MKKFALAAALSVAATSAFAGGLAEPVMEAPVIVEETQSASGGFVVPLLVLAVVAAVAANG' A
#
# COMPACT_ATOMS: atom_id res chain seq x y z
N MET A 1 -17.40 -11.96 19.90
CA MET A 1 -17.77 -12.33 18.52
C MET A 1 -17.77 -11.16 17.52
N LYS A 2 -17.97 -9.90 17.94
CA LYS A 2 -17.93 -8.73 17.01
C LYS A 2 -16.52 -8.37 16.48
N LYS A 3 -15.47 -8.77 17.20
CA LYS A 3 -14.06 -8.49 16.85
C LYS A 3 -13.60 -9.20 15.57
N PHE A 4 -14.15 -10.38 15.29
CA PHE A 4 -13.85 -11.13 14.08
C PHE A 4 -14.47 -10.50 12.82
N ALA A 5 -15.66 -9.92 12.95
CA ALA A 5 -16.30 -9.21 11.83
C ALA A 5 -15.48 -7.98 11.40
N LEU A 6 -14.93 -7.23 12.37
CA LEU A 6 -14.05 -6.09 12.08
C LEU A 6 -12.71 -6.55 11.47
N ALA A 7 -12.11 -7.60 12.03
CA ALA A 7 -10.87 -8.16 11.49
C ALA A 7 -11.06 -8.67 10.04
N ALA A 8 -12.18 -9.33 9.75
CA ALA A 8 -12.52 -9.80 8.41
C ALA A 8 -12.79 -8.64 7.43
N ALA A 9 -13.47 -7.58 7.88
CA ALA A 9 -13.69 -6.40 7.05
C ALA A 9 -12.37 -5.68 6.72
N LEU A 10 -11.47 -5.56 7.70
CA LEU A 10 -10.15 -4.94 7.52
C LEU A 10 -9.26 -5.75 6.56
N SER A 11 -9.25 -7.09 6.68
CA SER A 11 -8.44 -7.95 5.82
C SER A 11 -8.89 -7.90 4.36
N VAL A 12 -10.20 -7.85 4.10
CA VAL A 12 -10.74 -7.71 2.74
C VAL A 12 -10.38 -6.33 2.16
N ALA A 13 -10.55 -5.25 2.94
CA ALA A 13 -10.22 -3.89 2.50
C ALA A 13 -8.72 -3.72 2.16
N ALA A 14 -7.83 -4.41 2.89
CA ALA A 14 -6.39 -4.36 2.69
C ALA A 14 -5.90 -4.96 1.35
N THR A 15 -6.74 -5.73 0.64
CA THR A 15 -6.37 -6.34 -0.65
C THR A 15 -5.94 -5.31 -1.70
N SER A 16 -6.47 -4.08 -1.64
CA SER A 16 -6.12 -2.99 -2.57
C SER A 16 -4.76 -2.33 -2.31
N ALA A 17 -4.12 -2.62 -1.18
CA ALA A 17 -2.81 -2.07 -0.82
C ALA A 17 -1.62 -2.88 -1.35
N PHE A 18 -1.85 -4.02 -2.03
CA PHE A 18 -0.78 -4.76 -2.70
C PHE A 18 -0.39 -4.07 -4.01
N ALA A 19 0.88 -3.67 -4.11
CA ALA A 19 1.48 -3.23 -5.37
C ALA A 19 1.41 -4.39 -6.37
N GLY A 20 0.49 -4.30 -7.33
CA GLY A 20 0.30 -5.33 -8.37
C GLY A 20 1.60 -5.60 -9.12
N GLY A 21 1.78 -6.84 -9.57
CA GLY A 21 2.93 -7.20 -10.41
C GLY A 21 2.91 -6.33 -11.67
N LEU A 22 4.02 -5.63 -11.93
CA LEU A 22 4.23 -4.90 -13.18
C LEU A 22 3.97 -5.91 -14.31
N ALA A 23 2.91 -5.67 -15.09
CA ALA A 23 2.72 -6.38 -16.35
C ALA A 23 3.97 -6.16 -17.20
N GLU A 24 4.45 -7.21 -17.86
CA GLU A 24 5.66 -7.14 -18.68
C GLU A 24 5.55 -5.93 -19.63
N PRO A 25 6.44 -4.93 -19.51
CA PRO A 25 6.35 -3.74 -20.33
C PRO A 25 6.64 -4.12 -21.77
N VAL A 26 5.63 -4.12 -22.62
CA VAL A 26 5.82 -4.26 -24.07
C VAL A 26 6.51 -2.98 -24.55
N MET A 27 7.84 -3.04 -24.63
CA MET A 27 8.67 -1.93 -25.09
C MET A 27 8.53 -1.76 -26.62
N GLU A 28 7.59 -0.94 -27.07
CA GLU A 28 7.64 -0.37 -28.42
C GLU A 28 8.63 0.79 -28.41
N ALA A 29 9.87 0.56 -28.86
CA ALA A 29 11.01 1.49 -28.84
C ALA A 29 10.63 2.99 -28.85
N PRO A 30 10.42 3.63 -27.68
CA PRO A 30 10.08 5.03 -27.62
C PRO A 30 11.34 5.80 -27.21
N VAL A 31 11.78 6.75 -28.04
CA VAL A 31 12.65 7.84 -27.59
C VAL A 31 11.79 8.80 -26.76
N ILE A 32 11.33 8.32 -25.60
CA ILE A 32 10.65 9.10 -24.58
C ILE A 32 11.54 8.95 -23.36
N VAL A 33 12.06 10.06 -22.87
CA VAL A 33 12.77 10.11 -21.59
C VAL A 33 11.83 9.48 -20.56
N GLU A 34 12.13 8.26 -20.13
CA GLU A 34 11.40 7.60 -19.05
C GLU A 34 11.60 8.46 -17.81
N GLU A 35 10.62 9.30 -17.48
CA GLU A 35 10.48 9.84 -16.13
C GLU A 35 10.17 8.65 -15.23
N THR A 36 11.22 7.94 -14.82
CA THR A 36 11.16 6.92 -13.79
C THR A 36 10.65 7.61 -12.54
N GLN A 37 9.34 7.56 -12.31
CA GLN A 37 8.78 7.94 -11.02
C GLN A 37 9.21 6.86 -10.05
N SER A 38 10.22 7.18 -9.24
CA SER A 38 10.69 6.27 -8.20
C SER A 38 9.54 5.93 -7.26
N ALA A 39 9.28 4.63 -7.05
CA ALA A 39 8.33 4.13 -6.07
C ALA A 39 8.76 4.37 -4.60
N SER A 40 9.75 5.23 -4.37
CA SER A 40 10.31 5.59 -3.06
C SER A 40 9.35 6.37 -2.16
N GLY A 41 8.11 6.66 -2.61
CA GLY A 41 7.04 7.20 -1.76
C GLY A 41 6.06 6.16 -1.23
N GLY A 42 6.05 4.94 -1.78
CA GLY A 42 5.01 3.93 -1.50
C GLY A 42 4.97 3.44 -0.05
N PHE A 43 6.06 3.59 0.70
CA PHE A 43 6.15 3.20 2.11
C PHE A 43 5.64 4.27 3.08
N VAL A 44 5.47 5.52 2.64
CA VAL A 44 5.08 6.64 3.52
C VAL A 44 3.69 6.42 4.10
N VAL A 45 2.74 5.98 3.26
CA VAL A 45 1.37 5.71 3.69
C VAL A 45 1.30 4.57 4.73
N PRO A 46 1.94 3.38 4.52
CA PRO A 46 2.04 2.33 5.53
C PRO A 46 2.64 2.80 6.88
N LEU A 47 3.72 3.59 6.85
CA LEU A 47 4.36 4.09 8.08
C LEU A 47 3.44 5.03 8.87
N LEU A 48 2.70 5.91 8.19
CA LEU A 48 1.74 6.80 8.85
C LEU A 48 0.61 6.01 9.51
N VAL A 49 0.09 4.98 8.85
CA VAL A 49 -0.94 4.11 9.43
C VAL A 49 -0.41 3.38 10.67
N LEU A 50 0.81 2.83 10.62
CA LEU A 50 1.44 2.20 11.78
C LEU A 50 1.65 3.17 12.94
N ALA A 51 2.07 4.41 12.66
CA ALA A 51 2.28 5.44 13.69
C ALA A 51 0.97 5.78 14.41
N VAL A 52 -0.15 5.92 13.68
CA VAL A 52 -1.47 6.18 14.27
C VAL A 52 -1.93 5.01 15.14
N VAL A 53 -1.77 3.77 14.66
CA VAL A 53 -2.12 2.56 15.44
C VAL A 53 -1.28 2.48 16.71
N ALA A 54 0.03 2.74 16.63
CA ALA A 54 0.92 2.74 17.78
C ALA A 54 0.55 3.85 18.79
N ALA A 55 0.19 5.05 18.32
CA ALA A 55 -0.26 6.14 19.18
C ALA A 55 -1.57 5.80 19.92
N VAL A 56 -2.52 5.15 19.24
CA VAL A 56 -3.76 4.68 19.89
C VAL A 56 -3.46 3.57 20.91
N ALA A 57 -2.57 2.63 20.59
CA ALA A 57 -2.19 1.55 21.49
C ALA A 57 -1.40 2.02 22.73
N ALA A 58 -0.62 3.11 22.63
CA ALA A 58 0.15 3.67 23.73
C ALA A 58 -0.67 4.55 24.69
N ASN A 59 -1.84 5.04 24.26
CA ASN A 59 -2.76 5.89 25.04
C ASN A 59 -4.04 5.15 25.48
N GLY A 60 -4.04 3.81 25.35
CA GLY A 60 -5.14 2.92 25.76
C GLY A 60 -4.88 2.20 27.07
#